data_AF-A0A927TJH9-F1
#
_entry.id   AF-A0A927TJH9-F1
#
_cell.length_a   1.000
_cell.length_b   1.000
_cell.length_c   1.000
_cell.angle_alpha   90.00
_cell.angle_beta   90.00
_cell.angle_gamma   90.00
#
_symmetry.space_group_name_H-M   'P 1'
#
loop_
_entity.id
_entity.type
_entity.pdbx_description
1 polymer ?
#
loop_
_entity_poly.entity_id
_entity_poly.type
_entity_poly.pdbx_seq_one_letter_code
_entity_poly.pdbx_strand_id
1 'polypeptide(L)'
;MQKDIAAKRLEEHNDVFADIFNNLIFSGQKVLEEGTLISLPTEAFTRMERGRLRQGNRDVCKADKEQNVYRLICGIENQECRDNTMPERIMGYDFAAYEKQIQDKIALQSIWQLRSNRKNWKNF
;
A
#
# COMPACT_ATOMS: atom_id res chain seq x y z
N MET A 1 -18.21 0.25 -16.00
CA MET A 1 -18.18 1.59 -15.34
C MET A 1 -19.03 1.75 -14.07
N GLN A 2 -20.38 1.75 -14.07
CA GLN A 2 -21.16 1.98 -12.82
C GLN A 2 -21.03 0.81 -11.82
N LYS A 3 -20.86 -0.41 -12.33
CA LYS A 3 -20.63 -1.63 -11.55
C LYS A 3 -19.28 -1.62 -10.81
N ASP A 4 -18.22 -1.12 -11.46
CA ASP A 4 -16.87 -1.08 -10.86
C ASP A 4 -16.82 -0.09 -9.70
N ILE A 5 -17.54 1.03 -9.80
CA ILE A 5 -17.66 2.01 -8.72
C ILE A 5 -18.39 1.40 -7.51
N ALA A 6 -19.42 0.60 -7.75
CA ALA A 6 -20.16 -0.07 -6.69
C ALA A 6 -19.33 -1.17 -6.00
N ALA A 7 -18.65 -2.01 -6.78
CA ALA A 7 -17.78 -3.06 -6.26
C ALA A 7 -16.63 -2.48 -5.42
N LYS A 8 -15.93 -1.48 -5.95
CA LYS A 8 -14.87 -0.77 -5.24
C LYS A 8 -15.35 -0.20 -3.91
N ARG A 9 -16.50 0.48 -3.89
CA ARG A 9 -17.08 1.05 -2.66
C ARG A 9 -17.38 -0.03 -1.63
N LEU A 10 -17.86 -1.19 -2.07
CA LEU A 10 -18.16 -2.30 -1.17
C LEU A 10 -16.87 -2.87 -0.57
N GLU A 11 -15.86 -3.12 -1.40
CA GLU A 11 -14.54 -3.63 -1.01
C GLU A 11 -13.73 -2.65 -0.15
N GLU A 12 -14.02 -1.35 -0.22
CA GLU A 12 -13.43 -0.34 0.64
C GLU A 12 -13.84 -0.48 2.12
N HIS A 13 -14.94 -1.18 2.43
CA HIS A 13 -15.35 -1.44 3.80
C HIS A 13 -14.50 -2.58 4.42
N ASN A 14 -13.99 -2.37 5.64
CA ASN A 14 -13.04 -3.29 6.27
C ASN A 14 -13.64 -4.68 6.57
N ASP A 15 -14.90 -4.73 6.97
CA ASP A 15 -15.67 -5.95 7.24
C ASP A 15 -15.81 -6.79 5.97
N VAL A 16 -16.28 -6.17 4.89
CA VAL A 16 -16.40 -6.82 3.57
C VAL A 16 -15.03 -7.31 3.10
N PHE A 17 -14.00 -6.45 3.18
CA PHE A 17 -12.66 -6.81 2.75
C PHE A 17 -12.11 -8.00 3.54
N ALA A 18 -12.26 -7.99 4.87
CA ALA A 18 -11.84 -9.10 5.72
C ALA A 18 -12.58 -10.38 5.35
N ASP A 19 -13.90 -10.32 5.15
CA ASP A 19 -14.70 -11.48 4.75
C ASP A 19 -14.29 -12.06 3.40
N ILE A 20 -14.02 -11.22 2.40
CA ILE A 20 -13.53 -11.66 1.08
C ILE A 20 -12.24 -12.46 1.24
N PHE A 21 -11.23 -11.91 1.93
CA PHE A 21 -9.92 -12.57 2.06
C PHE A 21 -9.98 -13.80 2.97
N ASN A 22 -10.68 -13.71 4.10
CA ASN A 22 -10.83 -14.82 5.04
C ASN A 22 -11.48 -16.03 4.35
N ASN A 23 -12.53 -15.81 3.55
CA ASN A 23 -13.19 -16.90 2.84
C ASN A 23 -12.40 -17.40 1.62
N LEU A 24 -11.92 -16.49 0.76
CA LEU A 24 -11.34 -16.88 -0.53
C LEU A 24 -9.86 -17.29 -0.44
N ILE A 25 -9.07 -16.60 0.37
CA ILE A 25 -7.61 -16.82 0.45
C ILE A 25 -7.27 -17.67 1.67
N PHE A 26 -7.91 -17.42 2.81
CA PHE A 26 -7.65 -18.14 4.06
C PHE A 26 -8.62 -19.30 4.33
N SER A 27 -9.32 -19.78 3.30
CA SER A 27 -10.17 -20.98 3.36
C SER A 27 -11.21 -20.96 4.49
N GLY A 28 -11.81 -19.80 4.75
CA GLY A 28 -12.80 -19.58 5.81
C GLY A 28 -12.22 -19.29 7.19
N GLN A 29 -10.90 -19.27 7.36
CA GLN A 29 -10.26 -18.92 8.62
C GLN A 29 -10.28 -17.39 8.84
N LYS A 30 -10.63 -16.96 10.05
CA LYS A 30 -10.60 -15.54 10.45
C LYS A 30 -9.17 -15.10 10.74
N VAL A 31 -8.44 -14.73 9.70
CA VAL A 31 -7.05 -14.24 9.78
C VAL A 31 -7.00 -12.72 9.81
N LEU A 32 -7.79 -12.05 8.96
CA LEU A 32 -7.93 -10.60 8.97
C LEU A 32 -9.06 -10.17 9.89
N GLU A 33 -8.77 -9.18 10.74
CA GLU A 33 -9.74 -8.53 11.61
C GLU A 33 -10.05 -7.12 11.09
N GLU A 34 -11.32 -6.77 10.95
CA GLU A 34 -11.76 -5.48 10.41
C GLU A 34 -11.18 -4.27 11.16
N GLY A 35 -10.96 -4.41 12.48
CA GLY A 35 -10.47 -3.34 13.35
C GLY A 35 -8.98 -3.05 13.20
N THR A 36 -8.21 -3.99 12.64
CA THR A 36 -6.76 -3.85 12.42
C THR A 36 -6.42 -3.42 10.99
N LEU A 37 -7.41 -3.44 10.10
CA LEU A 37 -7.25 -3.04 8.70
C LEU A 37 -7.22 -1.52 8.56
N ILE A 38 -6.16 -1.03 7.92
CA ILE A 38 -6.01 0.37 7.53
C ILE A 38 -5.95 0.49 6.00
N SER A 39 -6.68 1.44 5.45
CA SER A 39 -6.59 1.75 4.02
C SER A 39 -5.22 2.36 3.70
N LEU A 40 -4.53 1.79 2.71
CA LEU A 40 -3.29 2.34 2.20
C LEU A 40 -3.56 3.27 1.01
N PRO A 41 -2.71 4.29 0.79
CA PRO A 41 -2.78 5.09 -0.41
C PRO A 41 -2.60 4.20 -1.63
N THR A 42 -3.56 4.26 -2.56
CA THR A 42 -3.49 3.54 -3.83
C THR A 42 -2.70 4.29 -4.89
N GLU A 43 -2.38 5.57 -4.65
CA GLU A 43 -1.55 6.40 -5.52
C GLU A 43 -0.06 6.11 -5.28
N ALA A 44 0.45 5.02 -5.87
CA ALA A 44 1.89 4.80 -5.97
C ALA A 44 2.45 5.72 -7.07
N PHE A 45 2.89 6.92 -6.68
CA PHE A 45 3.67 7.79 -7.56
C PHE A 45 5.04 7.17 -7.81
N THR A 46 5.28 6.65 -9.01
CA THR A 46 6.65 6.43 -9.50
C THR A 46 6.84 7.10 -10.85
N ARG A 47 7.75 8.06 -10.85
CA ARG A 47 8.21 8.79 -12.02
C ARG A 47 9.13 7.86 -12.80
N MET A 48 8.62 7.22 -13.86
CA MET A 48 9.52 6.56 -14.81
C MET A 48 10.30 7.61 -15.60
N GLU A 49 11.58 7.32 -15.85
CA GLU A 49 12.63 8.15 -16.46
C GLU A 49 12.33 8.68 -17.88
N ARG A 50 11.13 8.42 -18.44
CA ARG A 50 10.75 8.75 -19.82
C ARG A 50 9.40 9.47 -19.95
N GLY A 51 9.03 10.29 -18.96
CA GLY A 51 7.93 11.25 -19.09
C GLY A 51 6.51 10.66 -19.24
N ARG A 52 6.34 9.34 -19.26
CA ARG A 52 5.05 8.68 -19.20
C ARG A 52 4.72 8.35 -17.74
N LEU A 53 3.98 9.25 -17.10
CA LEU A 53 3.27 8.95 -15.87
C LEU A 53 2.22 7.87 -16.17
N ARG A 54 2.47 6.62 -15.78
CA ARG A 54 1.39 5.67 -15.58
C ARG A 54 0.97 5.80 -14.13
N GLN A 55 -0.16 6.46 -13.91
CA GLN A 55 -0.79 6.53 -12.60
C GLN A 55 -1.18 5.11 -12.20
N GLY A 56 -0.38 4.53 -11.31
CA GLY A 56 -0.52 3.18 -10.82
C GLY A 56 -1.50 3.13 -9.67
N ASN A 57 -2.78 3.31 -9.93
CA ASN A 57 -3.79 3.19 -8.88
C ASN A 57 -4.15 1.72 -8.71
N ARG A 58 -3.85 1.15 -7.54
CA ARG A 58 -4.55 -0.06 -7.08
C ARG A 58 -6.02 0.30 -6.83
N ASP A 59 -6.96 -0.62 -7.04
CA ASP A 59 -8.36 -0.29 -6.79
C ASP A 59 -8.64 -0.16 -5.31
N VAL A 60 -8.34 -1.21 -4.54
CA VAL A 60 -8.43 -1.23 -3.08
C VAL A 60 -7.16 -1.85 -2.51
N CYS A 61 -6.51 -1.16 -1.57
CA CYS A 61 -5.34 -1.67 -0.88
C CYS A 61 -5.49 -1.41 0.62
N LYS A 62 -5.32 -2.46 1.42
CA LYS A 62 -5.37 -2.39 2.88
C LYS A 62 -4.17 -3.10 3.49
N ALA A 63 -3.71 -2.56 4.60
CA ALA A 63 -2.74 -3.23 5.43
C ALA A 63 -3.36 -3.66 6.74
N ASP A 64 -3.00 -4.85 7.17
CA ASP A 64 -3.24 -5.31 8.51
C ASP A 64 -2.11 -4.79 9.42
N LYS A 65 -2.45 -3.87 10.32
CA LYS A 65 -1.48 -3.18 11.17
C LYS A 65 -1.87 -3.28 12.63
N GLU A 66 -0.97 -3.80 13.44
CA GLU A 66 -1.12 -3.92 14.88
C GLU A 66 0.13 -3.38 15.58
N GLN A 67 -0.03 -2.58 16.64
CA GLN A 67 1.08 -2.05 17.44
C GLN A 67 2.22 -1.39 16.62
N ASN A 68 1.86 -0.69 15.54
CA ASN A 68 2.79 -0.07 14.58
C ASN A 68 3.59 -1.01 13.68
N VAL A 69 3.28 -2.31 13.69
CA VAL A 69 3.86 -3.31 12.80
C VAL A 69 2.85 -3.65 11.70
N TYR A 70 3.29 -3.56 10.44
CA TYR A 70 2.53 -4.07 9.31
C TYR A 70 2.72 -5.59 9.23
N ARG A 71 1.64 -6.35 9.41
CA ARG A 71 1.65 -7.82 9.37
C ARG A 71 1.44 -8.33 7.95
N LEU A 72 0.51 -7.71 7.22
CA LEU A 72 0.16 -8.08 5.84
C LEU A 72 -0.29 -6.85 5.05
N ILE A 73 -0.05 -6.86 3.74
CA ILE A 73 -0.63 -5.90 2.79
C ILE A 73 -1.40 -6.70 1.74
N CYS A 74 -2.66 -6.34 1.55
CA CYS A 74 -3.58 -7.00 0.62
C CYS A 74 -4.16 -5.98 -0.35
N GLY A 75 -4.27 -6.37 -1.62
CA GLY A 75 -4.91 -5.56 -2.66
C GLY A 75 -5.96 -6.35 -3.42
N ILE A 76 -7.03 -5.65 -3.84
CA ILE A 76 -8.02 -6.13 -4.80
C ILE A 76 -7.87 -5.27 -6.06
N GLU A 77 -7.78 -5.93 -7.20
CA GLU A 77 -7.63 -5.31 -8.51
C GLU A 77 -8.82 -5.72 -9.40
N ASN A 78 -9.76 -4.80 -9.59
CA ASN A 78 -10.96 -5.05 -10.38
C ASN A 78 -10.65 -4.93 -11.87
N GLN A 79 -11.06 -5.93 -12.65
CA GLN A 79 -10.81 -6.00 -14.08
C GLN A 79 -12.09 -6.34 -14.85
N GLU A 80 -12.46 -5.51 -15.81
CA GLU A 80 -13.57 -5.80 -16.75
C GLU A 80 -13.19 -6.94 -17.73
N CYS A 81 -11.90 -7.10 -18.04
CA CYS A 81 -11.38 -8.19 -18.86
C CYS A 81 -10.00 -8.65 -18.36
N ARG A 82 -9.64 -9.92 -18.65
CA ARG A 82 -8.35 -10.47 -18.23
C ARG A 82 -7.20 -9.70 -18.87
N ASP A 83 -6.34 -9.13 -18.05
CA ASP A 83 -5.10 -8.47 -18.47
C ASP A 83 -3.89 -9.35 -18.08
N ASN A 84 -3.19 -9.88 -19.08
CA ASN A 84 -2.02 -10.75 -18.86
C ASN A 84 -0.81 -10.00 -18.27
N THR A 85 -0.81 -8.67 -18.29
CA THR A 85 0.24 -7.82 -17.71
C THR A 85 0.03 -7.55 -16.22
N MET A 86 -1.06 -8.05 -15.63
CA MET A 86 -1.39 -7.84 -14.22
C MET A 86 -0.28 -8.27 -13.24
N PRO A 87 0.39 -9.42 -13.41
CA PRO A 87 1.51 -9.78 -12.55
C PRO A 87 2.64 -8.75 -12.58
N GLU A 88 2.99 -8.24 -13.78
CA GLU A 88 4.02 -7.22 -13.95
C GLU A 88 3.63 -5.90 -13.28
N ARG A 89 2.36 -5.51 -13.39
CA ARG A 89 1.82 -4.32 -12.73
C ARG A 89 1.91 -4.42 -11.22
N ILE A 90 1.49 -5.55 -10.64
CA ILE A 90 1.53 -5.79 -9.19
C ILE A 90 2.97 -5.68 -8.68
N MET A 91 3.92 -6.35 -9.36
CA MET A 91 5.35 -6.25 -9.03
C MET A 91 5.87 -4.80 -9.10
N GLY A 92 5.42 -4.03 -10.10
CA GLY A 92 5.77 -2.61 -10.21
C GLY A 92 5.25 -1.77 -9.04
N TYR A 93 4.02 -2.02 -8.58
CA TYR A 93 3.46 -1.33 -7.42
C TYR A 93 4.23 -1.65 -6.13
N ASP A 94 4.56 -2.92 -5.91
CA ASP A 94 5.33 -3.33 -4.73
C ASP A 94 6.73 -2.72 -4.75
N PHE A 95 7.40 -2.76 -5.91
CA PHE A 95 8.71 -2.13 -6.10
C PHE A 95 8.69 -0.63 -5.77
N ALA A 96 7.71 0.10 -6.32
CA ALA A 96 7.51 1.52 -6.07
C ALA A 96 7.30 1.83 -4.58
N ALA A 97 6.47 1.02 -3.90
CA ALA A 97 6.22 1.18 -2.48
C ALA A 97 7.49 0.95 -1.64
N TYR A 98 8.27 -0.08 -1.96
CA TYR A 98 9.55 -0.36 -1.29
C TYR A 98 10.59 0.74 -1.55
N GLU A 99 10.71 1.22 -2.79
CA GLU A 99 11.61 2.31 -3.15
C GLU A 99 11.30 3.57 -2.31
N LYS A 100 10.02 3.93 -2.20
CA LYS A 100 9.58 5.05 -1.36
C LYS A 100 9.95 4.86 0.11
N GLN A 101 9.72 3.66 0.67
CA GLN A 101 10.09 3.36 2.07
C GLN A 101 11.60 3.51 2.32
N ILE A 102 12.43 3.10 1.35
CA ILE A 102 13.90 3.26 1.44
C ILE A 102 14.25 4.75 1.44
N GLN A 103 13.67 5.54 0.53
CA GLN A 103 13.90 6.98 0.47
C GLN A 103 13.47 7.70 1.76
N ASP A 104 12.31 7.36 2.31
CA ASP A 104 11.82 7.91 3.58
C ASP A 104 12.77 7.59 4.74
N LYS A 105 13.30 6.36 4.80
CA LYS A 105 14.28 5.95 5.80
C LYS A 105 15.58 6.75 5.69
N ILE A 106 16.09 6.95 4.48
CA ILE A 106 17.30 7.76 4.22
C ILE A 106 17.09 9.22 4.63
N ALA A 107 15.92 9.79 4.30
CA ALA A 107 15.56 11.15 4.66
C ALA A 107 15.51 11.33 6.19
N LEU A 108 14.88 10.39 6.90
CA LEU A 108 14.85 10.39 8.36
C LEU A 108 16.25 10.31 8.96
N GLN A 109 17.11 9.41 8.47
CA GLN A 109 18.51 9.30 8.93
C GLN A 109 19.28 10.61 8.75
N SER A 110 19.11 11.27 7.61
CA SER A 110 19.71 12.59 7.35
C SER A 110 19.24 13.66 8.35
N ILE A 111 17.94 13.69 8.65
CA ILE A 111 17.37 14.62 9.65
C ILE A 111 17.94 14.36 11.04
N TRP A 112 18.07 13.08 11.44
CA TRP A 112 18.64 12.71 12.73
C TRP A 112 20.11 13.14 12.86
N GLN A 113 20.92 12.96 11.81
CA GLN A 113 22.31 13.43 11.78
C GLN A 113 22.40 14.95 11.93
N LEU A 114 21.60 15.71 11.18
CA LEU A 114 21.57 17.18 11.28
C LEU A 114 21.17 17.67 12.68
N ARG A 115 20.18 17.03 13.30
CA ARG A 115 19.74 17.35 14.67
C ARG A 115 20.83 17.05 15.71
N SER A 116 21.56 15.95 15.55
CA SER A 116 22.68 15.61 16.43
C SER A 116 23.79 16.66 16.34
N ASN A 117 24.19 17.03 15.13
CA ASN A 117 25.25 18.03 14.90
C ASN A 117 24.88 19.41 15.46
N ARG A 118 23.60 19.84 15.35
CA ARG A 118 23.13 21.10 15.95
C ARG A 118 23.18 21.10 17.48
N LYS A 119 22.96 19.96 18.15
CA LYS A 119 23.08 19.88 19.61
C LYS A 119 24.53 20.02 20.06
N ASN A 120 25.47 19.45 19.31
CA ASN A 120 26.90 19.56 19.62
C ASN A 120 27.42 20.99 19.46
N TRP A 121 26.91 21.77 18.50
CA TRP A 121 27.31 23.17 18.30
C TRP A 121 26.87 24.11 19.44
N LYS A 122 25.75 23.81 20.11
CA LYS A 122 25.25 24.64 21.23
C LYS A 122 26.02 24.44 22.55
N ASN A 123 27.00 23.53 22.57
CA ASN A 123 27.85 23.25 23.73
C ASN A 123 29.24 23.90 23.60
N PHE A 124 29.43 24.82 22.64
CA PHE A 124 30.61 25.67 22.47
C PHE A 124 30.22 27.14 22.59
#